data_AF-A0A257TNR1-F1
#
_entry.id   AF-A0A257TNR1-F1
#
_cell.length_a   1.000
_cell.length_b   1.000
_cell.length_c   1.000
_cell.angle_alpha   90.00
_cell.angle_beta   90.00
_cell.angle_gamma   90.00
#
_symmetry.space_group_name_H-M   'P 1'
#
loop_
_entity.id
_entity.type
_entity.pdbx_description
1 polymer ?
#
loop_
_entity_poly.entity_id
_entity_poly.type
_entity_poly.pdbx_seq_one_letter_code
_entity_poly.pdbx_strand_id
1 'polypeptide(L)'
;MIGSNGSRESDPSLTTFGQPSGREMLELQDIDAFAGLEDIYEKVRTGERLVREDGIRLYETKNLLALGYMANLMRERINGSNTYFVKNYYLNYSNICELDCKFCSFYRKEGQEGAFLMSLEDIFKTVEGDKENITEMHMVG
;
A
#
# COMPACT_ATOMS: atom_id res chain seq x y z
N MET A 1 36.67 13.54 -2.61
CA MET A 1 36.67 13.82 -1.17
C MET A 1 35.50 13.05 -0.57
N ILE A 2 35.81 12.04 0.22
CA ILE A 2 34.86 11.09 0.77
C ILE A 2 34.32 11.73 2.06
N GLY A 3 33.04 12.09 2.06
CA GLY A 3 32.34 12.58 3.24
C GLY A 3 32.20 11.46 4.26
N SER A 4 32.65 11.76 5.46
CA SER A 4 32.73 10.91 6.65
C SER A 4 31.46 10.11 6.98
N ASN A 5 31.68 8.87 7.40
CA ASN A 5 30.76 8.03 8.17
C ASN A 5 30.10 8.82 9.31
N GLY A 6 28.86 9.25 9.10
CA GLY A 6 27.95 9.62 10.17
C GLY A 6 27.18 8.36 10.59
N SER A 7 27.55 7.77 11.72
CA SER A 7 26.69 6.87 12.46
C SER A 7 25.36 7.57 12.70
N ARG A 8 24.32 7.18 11.97
CA ARG A 8 22.95 7.60 12.28
C ARG A 8 22.54 6.88 13.55
N GLU A 9 22.90 7.46 14.68
CA GLU A 9 22.24 7.17 15.94
C GLU A 9 20.74 7.43 15.73
N SER A 10 19.93 6.40 15.94
CA SER A 10 18.48 6.52 15.94
C SER A 10 18.09 7.44 17.09
N ASP A 11 17.70 8.67 16.77
CA ASP A 11 17.17 9.62 17.74
C ASP A 11 15.97 9.00 18.48
N PRO A 12 16.09 8.69 19.79
CA PRO A 12 15.01 8.09 20.57
C PRO A 12 13.81 9.03 20.75
N SER A 13 13.91 10.30 20.36
CA SER A 13 12.78 11.22 20.36
C SER A 13 11.85 11.03 19.14
N LEU A 14 12.36 10.45 18.05
CA LEU A 14 11.57 10.11 16.85
C LEU A 14 10.78 8.80 16.97
N THR A 15 10.93 8.06 18.08
CA THR A 15 10.13 6.85 18.37
C THR A 15 8.81 7.16 19.10
N THR A 16 8.51 8.44 19.32
CA THR A 16 7.23 8.87 19.90
C THR A 16 6.27 9.39 18.82
N PHE A 17 6.00 8.57 17.80
CA PHE A 17 4.65 8.62 17.23
C PHE A 17 3.72 8.25 18.38
N GLY A 18 2.95 9.25 18.81
CA GLY A 18 2.22 9.26 20.07
C GLY A 18 1.77 7.88 20.52
N GLN A 19 2.07 7.56 21.77
CA GLN A 19 1.29 6.56 22.50
C GLN A 19 -0.18 6.77 22.13
N PRO A 20 -0.99 5.72 21.85
CA PRO A 20 -2.41 5.92 21.72
C PRO A 20 -2.91 6.39 23.09
N SER A 21 -2.92 7.71 23.27
CA SER A 21 -3.47 8.40 24.41
C SER A 21 -4.95 8.08 24.36
N GLY A 22 -5.38 7.18 25.24
CA GLY A 22 -6.78 6.88 25.52
C GLY A 22 -7.68 6.93 24.30
N ARG A 23 -7.77 5.84 23.53
CA ARG A 23 -8.97 5.67 22.69
C ARG A 23 -10.12 5.37 23.63
N GLU A 24 -10.81 6.43 24.04
CA GLU A 24 -12.22 6.32 24.33
C GLU A 24 -12.83 5.54 23.17
N MET A 25 -13.32 4.35 23.51
CA MET A 25 -14.20 3.58 22.65
C MET A 25 -15.29 4.57 22.24
N LEU A 26 -15.51 4.78 20.93
CA LEU A 26 -16.76 5.39 20.50
C LEU A 26 -17.84 4.49 21.11
N GLU A 27 -18.46 4.98 22.18
CA GLU A 27 -19.49 4.26 22.88
C GLU A 27 -20.60 3.98 21.87
N LEU A 28 -21.21 2.80 21.95
CA LEU A 28 -22.34 2.37 21.11
C LEU A 28 -23.56 3.32 21.16
N GLN A 29 -23.45 4.44 21.86
CA GLN A 29 -24.45 5.51 21.96
C GLN A 29 -24.37 6.47 20.76
N ASP A 30 -23.31 6.42 19.95
CA ASP A 30 -23.16 7.16 18.69
C ASP A 30 -23.68 6.35 17.48
N ILE A 31 -24.79 5.63 17.62
CA ILE A 31 -25.37 4.81 16.52
C ILE A 31 -25.62 5.66 15.25
N ASP A 32 -25.97 6.94 15.40
CA ASP A 32 -26.10 7.88 14.28
C ASP A 32 -24.78 8.11 13.52
N ALA A 33 -23.62 7.85 14.14
CA ALA A 33 -22.31 8.01 13.52
C ALA A 33 -22.02 6.95 12.45
N PHE A 34 -22.72 5.80 12.45
CA PHE A 34 -22.57 4.78 11.42
C PHE A 34 -23.58 4.92 10.27
N ALA A 35 -24.61 5.75 10.44
CA ALA A 35 -25.53 6.18 9.39
C ALA A 35 -26.11 5.03 8.55
N GLY A 36 -26.57 3.95 9.20
CA GLY A 36 -27.14 2.79 8.52
C GLY A 36 -26.10 1.72 8.15
N LEU A 37 -24.95 1.68 8.84
CA LEU A 37 -23.90 0.65 8.69
C LEU A 37 -23.67 -0.15 9.98
N GLU A 38 -24.59 -0.09 10.94
CA GLU A 38 -24.44 -0.65 12.29
C GLU A 38 -24.27 -2.17 12.27
N ASP A 39 -25.02 -2.85 11.40
CA ASP A 39 -24.92 -4.30 11.21
C ASP A 39 -23.57 -4.70 10.60
N ILE A 40 -23.03 -3.88 9.68
CA ILE A 40 -21.70 -4.10 9.10
C ILE A 40 -20.61 -3.82 10.12
N TYR A 41 -20.78 -2.79 10.95
CA TYR A 41 -19.88 -2.51 12.06
C TYR A 41 -19.79 -3.70 13.03
N GLU A 42 -20.91 -4.31 13.41
CA GLU A 42 -20.90 -5.48 14.29
C GLU A 42 -20.17 -6.68 13.67
N LYS A 43 -20.34 -6.92 12.36
CA LYS A 43 -19.57 -7.94 11.64
C LYS A 43 -18.07 -7.64 11.69
N VAL A 44 -17.65 -6.39 11.42
CA VAL A 44 -16.24 -5.98 11.49
C VAL A 44 -15.69 -6.13 12.91
N ARG A 45 -16.44 -5.68 13.92
CA ARG A 45 -16.08 -5.74 15.34
C ARG A 45 -15.93 -7.19 15.82
N THR A 46 -16.74 -8.11 15.33
CA THR A 46 -16.65 -9.54 15.67
C THR A 46 -15.65 -10.30 14.78
N GLY A 47 -15.23 -9.73 13.66
CA GLY A 47 -14.32 -10.37 12.70
C GLY A 47 -15.04 -11.33 11.74
N GLU A 48 -16.36 -11.17 11.58
CA GLU A 48 -17.14 -11.90 10.61
C GLU A 48 -16.80 -11.46 9.17
N ARG A 49 -16.80 -12.42 8.24
CA ARG A 49 -16.59 -12.14 6.81
C ARG A 49 -17.79 -11.42 6.22
N LEU A 50 -17.56 -10.23 5.67
CA LEU A 50 -18.56 -9.47 4.94
C LEU A 50 -19.01 -10.19 3.65
N VAL A 51 -20.28 -10.03 3.31
CA VAL A 51 -20.85 -10.52 2.05
C VAL A 51 -20.85 -9.42 0.98
N ARG A 52 -21.23 -9.78 -0.25
CA ARG A 52 -21.22 -8.85 -1.40
C ARG A 52 -22.11 -7.62 -1.16
N GLU A 53 -23.26 -7.83 -0.54
CA GLU A 53 -24.25 -6.79 -0.24
C GLU A 53 -23.72 -5.76 0.76
N ASP A 54 -22.94 -6.22 1.75
CA ASP A 54 -22.24 -5.34 2.68
C ASP A 54 -21.22 -4.46 1.93
N GLY A 55 -20.47 -5.05 1.00
CA GLY A 55 -19.48 -4.34 0.19
C GLY A 55 -20.09 -3.24 -0.69
N ILE A 56 -21.27 -3.48 -1.27
CA ILE A 56 -21.99 -2.47 -2.05
C ILE A 56 -22.39 -1.30 -1.15
N ARG A 57 -22.95 -1.57 0.03
CA ARG A 57 -23.33 -0.52 1.00
C ARG A 57 -22.13 0.29 1.47
N LEU A 58 -20.99 -0.36 1.71
CA LEU A 58 -19.74 0.33 2.05
C LEU A 58 -19.19 1.17 0.89
N TYR A 59 -19.40 0.75 -0.36
CA TYR A 59 -18.97 1.52 -1.53
C TYR A 59 -19.85 2.76 -1.76
N GLU A 60 -21.15 2.65 -1.51
CA GLU A 60 -22.13 3.72 -1.73
C GLU A 60 -22.22 4.72 -0.57
N THR A 61 -21.65 4.40 0.60
CA THR A 61 -21.71 5.28 1.76
C THR A 61 -20.97 6.61 1.53
N LYS A 62 -21.56 7.68 2.06
CA LYS A 62 -20.92 9.01 2.12
C LYS A 62 -20.23 9.25 3.46
N ASN A 63 -20.39 8.34 4.42
CA ASN A 63 -19.82 8.48 5.75
C ASN A 63 -18.41 7.89 5.79
N LEU A 64 -17.45 8.69 5.31
CA LEU A 64 -16.04 8.29 5.24
C LEU A 64 -15.42 8.05 6.62
N LEU A 65 -15.90 8.73 7.67
CA LEU A 65 -15.37 8.55 9.02
C LEU A 65 -15.75 7.18 9.59
N ALA A 66 -17.02 6.78 9.44
CA ALA A 66 -17.47 5.44 9.82
C ALA A 66 -16.72 4.34 9.05
N LEU A 67 -16.58 4.51 7.74
CA LEU A 67 -15.84 3.58 6.88
C LEU A 67 -14.37 3.48 7.29
N GLY A 68 -13.71 4.62 7.48
CA GLY A 68 -12.31 4.70 7.90
C GLY A 68 -12.07 4.10 9.28
N TYR A 69 -12.99 4.33 10.22
CA TYR A 69 -12.94 3.74 11.56
C TYR A 69 -13.02 2.20 11.50
N MET A 70 -14.01 1.65 10.80
CA MET A 70 -14.14 0.19 10.59
C MET A 70 -12.91 -0.41 9.90
N ALA A 71 -12.40 0.25 8.86
CA ALA A 71 -11.19 -0.19 8.17
C ALA A 71 -9.98 -0.19 9.10
N ASN A 72 -9.83 0.85 9.94
CA ASN A 72 -8.74 0.95 10.90
C ASN A 72 -8.82 -0.12 12.00
N LEU A 73 -10.02 -0.45 12.50
CA LEU A 73 -10.21 -1.55 13.45
C LEU A 73 -9.67 -2.87 12.91
N MET A 74 -9.97 -3.19 11.65
CA MET A 74 -9.46 -4.40 11.02
C MET A 74 -7.95 -4.33 10.76
N ARG A 75 -7.45 -3.17 10.29
CA ARG A 75 -6.01 -2.94 10.08
C ARG A 75 -5.20 -3.15 11.36
N GLU A 76 -5.65 -2.62 12.48
CA GLU A 76 -4.96 -2.75 13.78
C GLU A 76 -5.09 -4.15 14.36
N ARG A 77 -6.23 -4.83 14.17
CA ARG A 77 -6.37 -6.24 14.56
C ARG A 77 -5.33 -7.13 13.88
N ILE A 78 -5.07 -6.89 12.58
CA ILE A 78 -4.15 -7.71 11.79
C ILE A 78 -2.70 -7.27 11.97
N ASN A 79 -2.43 -5.96 11.98
CA ASN A 79 -1.09 -5.41 11.87
C ASN A 79 -0.59 -4.70 13.14
N GLY A 80 -1.42 -4.59 14.18
CA GLY A 80 -1.15 -3.72 15.34
C GLY A 80 -0.88 -2.27 14.89
N SER A 81 0.13 -1.66 15.49
CA SER A 81 0.64 -0.33 15.09
C SER A 81 1.71 -0.38 14.00
N ASN A 82 2.02 -1.55 13.43
CA ASN A 82 3.11 -1.70 12.47
C ASN A 82 2.72 -1.15 11.09
N THR A 83 3.68 -0.57 10.39
CA THR A 83 3.57 -0.24 8.97
C THR A 83 4.78 -0.83 8.27
N TYR A 84 4.54 -1.74 7.33
CA TYR A 84 5.59 -2.46 6.64
C TYR A 84 6.01 -1.72 5.37
N PHE A 85 7.29 -1.80 5.05
CA PHE A 85 7.86 -1.30 3.81
C PHE A 85 8.96 -2.25 3.34
N VAL A 86 9.24 -2.25 2.05
CA VAL A 86 10.30 -3.05 1.44
C VAL A 86 11.15 -2.16 0.54
N LYS A 87 12.46 -2.42 0.51
CA LYS A 87 13.38 -1.81 -0.43
C LYS A 87 13.55 -2.75 -1.63
N ASN A 88 12.64 -2.61 -2.59
CA ASN A 88 12.67 -3.39 -3.82
C ASN A 88 13.39 -2.64 -4.94
N TYR A 89 13.98 -3.38 -5.87
CA TYR A 89 14.39 -2.85 -7.17
C TYR A 89 13.22 -3.00 -8.15
N TYR A 90 12.83 -1.95 -8.85
CA TYR A 90 11.75 -2.01 -9.85
C TYR A 90 12.34 -1.84 -11.25
N LEU A 91 12.13 -2.83 -12.12
CA LEU A 91 12.67 -2.86 -13.48
C LEU A 91 11.56 -3.10 -14.51
N ASN A 92 11.44 -2.16 -15.46
CA ASN A 92 10.66 -2.41 -16.66
C ASN A 92 11.56 -2.94 -17.76
N TYR A 93 11.49 -4.24 -18.08
CA TYR A 93 12.39 -4.85 -19.07
C TYR A 93 11.95 -4.57 -20.53
N SER A 94 10.70 -4.19 -20.71
CA SER A 94 10.10 -3.82 -21.98
C SER A 94 8.96 -2.84 -21.72
N ASN A 95 8.61 -2.03 -22.71
CA ASN A 95 7.29 -1.39 -22.78
C ASN A 95 6.51 -1.80 -24.04
N ILE A 96 7.04 -2.74 -24.82
CA ILE A 96 6.36 -3.30 -25.99
C ILE A 96 5.27 -4.25 -25.51
N CYS A 97 4.02 -4.01 -25.92
CA CYS A 97 2.88 -4.83 -25.53
C CYS A 97 1.91 -5.04 -26.70
N GLU A 98 1.40 -6.26 -26.81
CA GLU A 98 0.36 -6.61 -27.79
C GLU A 98 -1.03 -6.08 -27.41
N LEU A 99 -1.25 -5.78 -26.13
CA LEU A 99 -2.53 -5.30 -25.62
C LEU A 99 -2.68 -3.78 -25.82
N ASP A 100 -3.93 -3.32 -25.89
CA ASP A 100 -4.31 -1.90 -26.03
C ASP A 100 -5.14 -1.44 -24.84
N CYS A 101 -4.57 -1.59 -23.64
CA CYS A 101 -5.22 -1.18 -22.40
C CYS A 101 -5.47 0.34 -22.40
N LYS A 102 -6.73 0.76 -22.38
CA LYS A 102 -7.14 2.18 -22.44
C LYS A 102 -6.61 3.06 -21.30
N PHE A 103 -6.19 2.46 -20.20
CA PHE A 103 -5.66 3.14 -19.03
C PHE A 103 -4.12 3.06 -18.93
N CYS A 104 -3.47 2.28 -19.79
CA CYS A 104 -2.02 2.12 -19.74
C CYS A 104 -1.35 3.22 -20.59
N SER A 105 -0.59 4.09 -19.95
CA SER A 105 0.22 5.10 -20.65
C SER A 105 1.61 4.58 -21.04
N PHE A 106 2.01 3.44 -20.47
CA PHE A 106 3.35 2.89 -20.60
C PHE A 106 3.54 2.09 -21.88
N TYR A 107 2.51 1.36 -22.32
CA TYR A 107 2.64 0.44 -23.46
C TYR A 107 2.95 1.16 -24.77
N ARG A 108 3.69 0.47 -25.62
CA ARG A 108 3.99 0.86 -27.00
C ARG A 108 3.81 -0.36 -27.90
N LYS A 109 3.44 -0.15 -29.17
CA LYS A 109 3.56 -1.20 -30.19
C LYS A 109 5.00 -1.32 -30.64
N GLU A 110 5.37 -2.48 -31.16
CA GLU A 110 6.69 -2.66 -31.78
C GLU A 110 6.89 -1.63 -32.90
N GLY A 111 8.06 -0.96 -32.89
CA GLY A 111 8.39 0.11 -33.83
C GLY A 111 7.79 1.48 -33.54
N GLN A 112 6.94 1.63 -32.52
CA GLN A 112 6.46 2.94 -32.08
C GLN A 112 7.58 3.76 -31.45
N GLU A 113 7.50 5.08 -31.54
CA GLU A 113 8.44 5.98 -30.86
C GLU A 113 8.49 5.70 -29.35
N GLY A 114 9.71 5.52 -28.84
CA GLY A 114 9.96 5.20 -27.43
C GLY A 114 9.68 3.75 -27.04
N ALA A 115 9.41 2.86 -27.99
CA ALA A 115 9.38 1.41 -27.75
C ALA A 115 10.79 0.91 -27.42
N PHE A 116 10.90 0.05 -26.41
CA PHE A 116 12.16 -0.59 -26.04
C PHE A 116 11.94 -2.02 -25.54
N LEU A 117 12.96 -2.84 -25.74
CA LEU A 117 13.12 -4.16 -25.16
C LEU A 117 14.58 -4.28 -24.71
N MET A 118 14.81 -4.51 -23.42
CA MET A 118 16.14 -4.69 -22.87
C MET A 118 16.70 -6.07 -23.23
N SER A 119 18.00 -6.14 -23.52
CA SER A 119 18.69 -7.42 -23.56
C SER A 119 18.96 -7.93 -22.14
N LEU A 120 19.29 -9.22 -22.00
CA LEU A 120 19.69 -9.77 -20.70
C LEU A 120 20.95 -9.07 -20.15
N GLU A 121 21.90 -8.75 -21.02
CA GLU A 121 23.12 -8.03 -20.65
C GLU A 121 22.80 -6.64 -20.09
N ASP A 122 21.87 -5.91 -20.71
CA ASP A 122 21.42 -4.60 -20.21
C ASP A 122 20.72 -4.72 -18.84
N ILE A 123 19.93 -5.77 -18.64
CA ILE A 123 19.27 -6.05 -17.36
C ILE A 123 20.30 -6.29 -16.27
N PHE A 124 21.26 -7.20 -16.49
CA PHE A 124 22.30 -7.51 -15.51
C PHE A 124 23.15 -6.27 -15.17
N LYS A 125 23.53 -5.50 -16.19
CA LYS A 125 24.29 -4.26 -16.00
C LYS A 125 23.54 -3.23 -15.15
N THR A 126 22.23 -3.12 -15.37
CA THR A 126 21.34 -2.18 -14.67
C THR A 126 21.22 -2.50 -13.17
N VAL A 127 21.21 -3.78 -12.80
CA VAL A 127 21.02 -4.22 -11.40
C VAL A 127 22.33 -4.42 -10.63
N GLU A 128 23.47 -4.53 -11.32
CA GLU A 128 24.77 -4.89 -10.73
C GLU A 128 25.19 -3.99 -9.56
N GLY A 129 24.91 -2.68 -9.65
CA GLY A 129 25.26 -1.71 -8.61
C GLY A 129 24.41 -1.79 -7.34
N ASP A 130 23.21 -2.35 -7.45
CA ASP A 130 22.23 -2.39 -6.35
C ASP A 130 22.03 -3.79 -5.76
N LYS A 131 22.65 -4.82 -6.34
CA LYS A 131 22.44 -6.24 -5.96
C LYS A 131 22.68 -6.55 -4.49
N GLU A 132 23.61 -5.86 -3.83
CA GLU A 132 23.92 -6.04 -2.39
C GLU A 132 23.01 -5.20 -1.48
N ASN A 133 22.22 -4.29 -2.06
CA ASN A 133 21.45 -3.27 -1.36
C ASN A 133 19.93 -3.45 -1.47
N ILE A 134 19.49 -4.50 -2.17
CA ILE A 134 18.08 -4.84 -2.41
C ILE A 134 17.80 -6.24 -1.89
N THR A 135 16.59 -6.47 -1.38
CA THR A 135 16.16 -7.79 -0.91
C THR A 135 15.32 -8.52 -1.95
N GLU A 136 14.75 -7.79 -2.89
CA GLU A 136 13.89 -8.31 -3.95
C GLU A 136 13.92 -7.41 -5.18
N MET A 137 13.61 -8.00 -6.33
CA MET A 137 13.44 -7.31 -7.60
C MET A 137 12.05 -7.58 -8.17
N HIS A 138 11.36 -6.51 -8.57
CA HIS A 138 10.09 -6.54 -9.25
C HIS A 138 10.31 -6.21 -10.72
N MET A 139 10.14 -7.22 -11.58
CA MET A 139 10.24 -7.07 -13.03
C MET A 139 8.83 -7.00 -13.63
N VAL A 140 8.57 -5.94 -14.40
CA VAL A 140 7.27 -5.66 -15.04
C VAL A 140 7.50 -5.29 -16.51
N GLY A 141 6.55 -5.55 -17.40
CA GLY A 141 6.63 -5.25 -18.84
C GLY A 141 5.34 -5.57 -19.55
#